data_AF-A0A950K708-F1
#
_entry.id   AF-A0A950K708-F1
#
_cell.length_a   1.000
_cell.length_b   1.000
_cell.length_c   1.000
_cell.angle_alpha   90.00
_cell.angle_beta   90.00
_cell.angle_gamma   90.00
#
_symmetry.space_group_name_H-M   'P 1'
#
loop_
_entity.id
_entity.type
_entity.pdbx_description
1 polymer ?
#
loop_
_entity_poly.entity_id
_entity_poly.type
_entity_poly.pdbx_seq_one_letter_code
_entity_poly.pdbx_strand_id
1 'polypeptide(L)' 'GRAADIVNLALYLASDESTWTNGAAIVADGGITSNYF' A
#
# COMPACT_ATOMS: atom_id res chain seq x y z
N GLY A 1 2.40 9.98 4.62
CA GLY A 1 1.68 10.69 3.54
C GLY A 1 2.60 11.56 2.69
N ARG A 2 3.82 11.13 2.41
CA ARG A 2 4.70 11.74 1.39
C ARG A 2 4.61 10.90 0.11
N ALA A 3 4.94 11.49 -1.04
CA ALA A 3 4.95 10.75 -2.32
C ALA A 3 5.82 9.48 -2.25
N ALA A 4 6.95 9.54 -1.54
CA ALA A 4 7.84 8.40 -1.34
C ALA A 4 7.16 7.18 -0.69
N ASP A 5 6.16 7.39 0.17
CA ASP A 5 5.46 6.28 0.85
C ASP A 5 4.65 5.46 -0.18
N ILE A 6 4.02 6.13 -1.14
CA ILE A 6 3.28 5.49 -2.24
C ILE A 6 4.23 4.82 -3.22
N VAL A 7 5.36 5.47 -3.55
CA VAL A 7 6.38 4.89 -4.45
C VAL A 7 6.95 3.60 -3.88
N ASN A 8 7.30 3.58 -2.58
CA ASN A 8 7.82 2.37 -1.94
C ASN A 8 6.79 1.24 -1.91
N LEU A 9 5.51 1.55 -1.67
CA LEU A 9 4.44 0.54 -1.75
C LEU A 9 4.32 -0.01 -3.18
N ALA A 10 4.35 0.85 -4.19
CA ALA A 10 4.29 0.42 -5.58
C ALA A 10 5.50 -0.45 -5.97
N LEU A 11 6.70 -0.10 -5.51
CA LEU A 11 7.90 -0.92 -5.73
C LEU A 11 7.78 -2.29 -5.08
N TYR A 12 7.28 -2.37 -3.84
CA TYR A 12 7.02 -3.64 -3.17
C TYR A 12 5.99 -4.49 -3.93
N LEU A 13 4.89 -3.90 -4.40
CA LEU A 13 3.86 -4.63 -5.16
C LEU A 13 4.32 -5.05 -6.55
N ALA A 14 5.34 -4.41 -7.10
CA ALA A 14 5.95 -4.78 -8.37
C ALA A 14 7.07 -5.82 -8.22
N SER A 15 7.45 -6.17 -6.98
CA SER A 15 8.58 -7.05 -6.71
C SER A 15 8.13 -8.46 -6.30
N ASP A 16 9.05 -9.42 -6.36
CA ASP A 16 8.80 -10.83 -6.08
C ASP A 16 8.37 -11.07 -4.62
N GLU A 17 8.72 -10.17 -3.71
CA GLU A 17 8.30 -10.18 -2.30
C GLU A 17 6.78 -10.08 -2.13
N SER A 18 6.05 -9.66 -3.17
CA SER A 18 4.59 -9.56 -3.18
C SER A 18 3.91 -10.63 -4.05
N THR A 19 4.61 -11.69 -4.48
CA THR A 19 4.09 -12.73 -5.39
C THR A 19 2.74 -13.34 -4.97
N TRP A 20 2.45 -13.36 -3.66
CA TRP A 20 1.21 -13.92 -3.10
C TRP A 20 0.16 -12.85 -2.75
N THR A 21 0.40 -11.58 -3.11
CA THR A 21 -0.47 -10.45 -2.81
C THR A 21 -1.21 -10.02 -4.07
N ASN A 22 -2.40 -10.59 -4.29
CA ASN A 22 -3.28 -10.25 -5.40
C ASN A 22 -4.72 -10.02 -4.93
N GLY A 23 -5.54 -9.37 -5.77
CA GLY A 23 -6.97 -9.15 -5.50
C GLY A 23 -7.28 -8.26 -4.28
N ALA A 24 -6.28 -7.59 -3.71
CA ALA A 24 -6.41 -6.77 -2.52
C ALA A 24 -6.38 -5.26 -2.84
N ALA A 25 -7.18 -4.49 -2.10
CA ALA A 25 -7.08 -3.03 -2.08
C ALA A 25 -6.23 -2.60 -0.89
N ILE A 26 -4.96 -2.26 -1.14
CA ILE A 26 -4.03 -1.83 -0.08
C ILE A 26 -4.06 -0.31 0.03
N VAL A 27 -4.45 0.19 1.20
CA VAL A 27 -4.62 1.62 1.47
C VAL A 27 -3.40 2.16 2.23
N ALA A 28 -2.80 3.23 1.71
CA ALA A 28 -1.66 3.92 2.31
C ALA A 28 -1.97 5.42 2.50
N ASP A 29 -2.90 5.72 3.41
CA ASP A 29 -3.46 7.07 3.59
C ASP A 29 -3.12 7.71 4.96
N GLY A 30 -2.27 7.07 5.76
CA GLY A 30 -1.92 7.54 7.11
C GLY A 30 -2.96 7.21 8.19
N GLY A 31 -3.89 6.30 7.92
CA GLY A 31 -4.87 5.82 8.89
C GLY A 31 -6.21 6.56 8.86
N ILE A 32 -6.51 7.27 7.77
CA ILE A 32 -7.77 7.99 7.58
C ILE A 32 -8.91 6.98 7.36
N THR A 33 -8.70 6.02 6.45
CA THR A 33 -9.68 4.98 6.13
C THR A 33 -9.93 4.03 7.30
N SER A 34 -8.93 3.80 8.16
CA SER A 34 -9.05 2.90 9.32
C SER A 34 -9.68 3.53 10.58
N ASN A 35 -9.78 4.86 10.66
CA ASN A 35 -10.35 5.57 11.83
C ASN A 35 -11.70 6.24 11.55
N TYR A 36 -12.42 5.84 10.48
CA TYR A 36 -13.78 6.30 10.23
C TYR A 36 -14.83 5.35 10.79
N PHE A 37 -14.71 4.98 12.07
CA PHE A 37 -15.74 4.44 12.98
C PHE A 37 -15.32 4.63 14.43
#